data_AF-A0AAX3EWJ6-F1
#
_entry.id   AF-A0AAX3EWJ6-F1
#
_cell.length_a   1.000
_cell.length_b   1.000
_cell.length_c   1.000
_cell.angle_alpha   90.00
_cell.angle_beta   90.00
_cell.angle_gamma   90.00
#
_symmetry.space_group_name_H-M   'P 1'
#
loop_
_entity.id
_entity.type
_entity.pdbx_description
1 polymer ?
#
loop_
_entity_poly.entity_id
_entity_poly.type
_entity_poly.pdbx_seq_one_letter_code
_entity_poly.pdbx_strand_id
1 'polypeptide(L)'
;MTRIPTPQEVTLHFGHQGVRDFYAYTYGKSEDYPKIMSFSGLDWRPPTLGTVNLKHFDSTTTIPHVFSATGVKKDNRTDGIGAILMNAGLSQTEFTTQEQAYQDYVALITAFKKAGWQHYFEPQHARIAKEDNVKILTYDNPDDVPDDRYVLNTRYSSDSLTPLTFEEWRQVIEEQQPYRLDLNLNLYLRDVTLWLKIEKTNNTKPNPIPNQPELEQYMVRLKFYTTKYEFYRAIRGDTIEELKQDYDENRERNKSSRQDRESNAIRAGFSINESYQDPDMWQYIIEPAY
;
A
#
# COMPACT_ATOMS: atom_id res chain seq x y z
N MET A 1 -23.74 -6.10 22.24
CA MET A 1 -22.41 -5.89 22.86
C MET A 1 -22.05 -4.42 22.75
N THR A 2 -21.56 -3.82 23.82
CA THR A 2 -21.17 -2.40 23.86
C THR A 2 -19.75 -2.25 23.32
N ARG A 3 -19.50 -1.25 22.46
CA ARG A 3 -18.14 -0.94 21.99
C ARG A 3 -17.30 -0.34 23.11
N ILE A 4 -16.04 -0.74 23.22
CA ILE A 4 -15.07 -0.10 24.12
C ILE A 4 -14.34 1.05 23.40
N PRO A 5 -13.75 2.02 24.13
CA PRO A 5 -12.86 2.99 23.52
C PRO A 5 -11.66 2.32 22.86
N THR A 6 -11.35 2.69 21.61
CA THR A 6 -10.17 2.19 20.90
C THR A 6 -8.89 2.64 21.63
N PRO A 7 -7.98 1.72 22.01
CA PRO A 7 -6.68 2.09 22.56
C PRO A 7 -5.86 2.93 21.58
N GLN A 8 -5.01 3.82 22.08
CA GLN A 8 -4.16 4.64 21.23
C GLN A 8 -3.15 3.80 20.44
N GLU A 9 -2.59 2.76 21.06
CA GLU A 9 -1.67 1.83 20.40
C GLU A 9 -2.33 0.46 20.28
N VAL A 10 -2.32 -0.09 19.07
CA VAL A 10 -2.90 -1.42 18.78
C VAL A 10 -1.90 -2.27 18.01
N THR A 11 -1.96 -3.58 18.21
CA THR A 11 -1.21 -4.55 17.42
C THR A 11 -2.19 -5.36 16.59
N LEU A 12 -2.00 -5.38 15.27
CA LEU A 12 -2.87 -6.09 14.35
C LEU A 12 -2.08 -7.17 13.60
N HIS A 13 -2.74 -8.28 13.33
CA HIS A 13 -2.25 -9.37 12.48
C HIS A 13 -3.22 -9.63 11.31
N PHE A 14 -2.80 -10.44 10.35
CA PHE A 14 -3.69 -11.07 9.36
C PHE A 14 -4.26 -12.39 9.91
N GLY A 15 -5.05 -13.08 9.11
CA GLY A 15 -5.55 -14.42 9.43
C GLY A 15 -6.51 -14.45 10.62
N HIS A 16 -6.51 -15.55 11.36
CA HIS A 16 -7.41 -15.76 12.49
C HIS A 16 -7.07 -14.85 13.67
N GLN A 17 -5.79 -14.58 13.88
CA GLN A 17 -5.35 -13.66 14.92
C GLN A 17 -5.84 -12.24 14.66
N GLY A 18 -5.85 -11.79 13.39
CA GLY A 18 -6.43 -10.50 13.03
C GLY A 18 -7.89 -10.35 13.45
N VAL A 19 -8.72 -11.40 13.29
CA VAL A 19 -10.12 -11.38 13.73
C VAL A 19 -10.21 -11.16 15.25
N ARG A 20 -9.33 -11.82 16.02
CA ARG A 20 -9.25 -11.67 17.48
C ARG A 20 -8.81 -10.27 17.86
N ASP A 21 -7.81 -9.72 17.19
CA ASP A 21 -7.29 -8.37 17.49
C ASP A 21 -8.39 -7.33 17.30
N PHE A 22 -9.01 -7.28 16.13
CA PHE A 22 -10.10 -6.35 15.84
C PHE A 22 -11.27 -6.51 16.79
N TYR A 23 -11.67 -7.75 17.11
CA TYR A 23 -12.73 -8.00 18.06
C TYR A 23 -12.37 -7.48 19.46
N ALA A 24 -11.16 -7.79 19.94
CA ALA A 24 -10.69 -7.40 21.26
C ALA A 24 -10.65 -5.87 21.43
N TYR A 25 -10.20 -5.14 20.41
CA TYR A 25 -10.17 -3.68 20.43
C TYR A 25 -11.54 -3.03 20.25
N THR A 26 -12.52 -3.75 19.71
CA THR A 26 -13.88 -3.23 19.51
C THR A 26 -14.81 -3.54 20.68
N TYR A 27 -14.73 -4.75 21.24
CA TYR A 27 -15.72 -5.29 22.20
C TYR A 27 -15.10 -5.84 23.50
N GLY A 28 -13.77 -5.82 23.62
CA GLY A 28 -13.04 -6.45 24.72
C GLY A 28 -12.65 -7.90 24.44
N LYS A 29 -11.73 -8.43 25.26
CA LYS A 29 -11.23 -9.80 25.12
C LYS A 29 -12.35 -10.81 25.43
N SER A 30 -12.61 -11.72 24.51
CA SER A 30 -13.55 -12.85 24.67
C SER A 30 -13.01 -14.05 23.90
N GLU A 31 -13.12 -15.24 24.48
CA GLU A 31 -12.91 -16.50 23.77
C GLU A 31 -14.05 -16.82 22.80
N ASP A 32 -15.22 -16.23 23.04
CA ASP A 32 -16.40 -16.30 22.17
C ASP A 32 -16.47 -15.04 21.30
N TYR A 33 -15.69 -15.04 20.22
CA TYR A 33 -15.69 -14.00 19.19
C TYR A 33 -16.32 -14.53 17.88
N PRO A 34 -17.11 -13.70 17.17
CA PRO A 34 -17.76 -14.08 15.93
C PRO A 34 -16.73 -14.40 14.85
N LYS A 35 -16.63 -15.69 14.49
CA LYS A 35 -15.74 -16.20 13.43
C LYS A 35 -16.12 -15.71 12.03
N ILE A 36 -17.27 -15.04 11.85
CA ILE A 36 -17.88 -14.65 10.56
C ILE A 36 -17.86 -13.12 10.32
N MET A 37 -17.12 -12.32 11.10
CA MET A 37 -17.04 -10.88 10.79
C MET A 37 -16.38 -10.63 9.42
N SER A 38 -17.14 -10.05 8.48
CA SER A 38 -16.64 -9.66 7.15
C SER A 38 -15.82 -8.37 7.19
N PHE A 39 -16.16 -7.46 8.10
CA PHE A 39 -15.48 -6.17 8.26
C PHE A 39 -15.37 -5.83 9.75
N SER A 40 -14.25 -5.22 10.15
CA SER A 40 -14.08 -4.67 11.50
C SER A 40 -13.20 -3.43 11.44
N GLY A 41 -13.66 -2.34 12.06
CA GLY A 41 -13.01 -1.03 11.97
C GLY A 41 -12.62 -0.51 13.34
N LEU A 42 -11.43 0.07 13.41
CA LEU A 42 -10.93 0.86 14.53
C LEU A 42 -10.79 2.30 14.05
N ASP A 43 -11.29 3.25 14.84
CA ASP A 43 -11.27 4.67 14.52
C ASP A 43 -10.62 5.47 15.65
N TRP A 44 -9.82 6.45 15.28
CA TRP A 44 -9.20 7.45 16.15
C TRP A 44 -9.56 8.86 15.65
N ARG A 45 -9.52 9.84 16.54
CA ARG A 45 -9.86 11.23 16.20
C ARG A 45 -8.79 12.18 16.75
N PRO A 46 -8.47 13.27 16.04
CA PRO A 46 -7.63 14.33 16.58
C PRO A 46 -8.13 14.81 17.97
N PRO A 47 -7.23 15.19 18.90
CA PRO A 47 -5.78 15.25 18.74
C PRO A 47 -5.05 13.90 19.00
N THR A 48 -5.77 12.85 19.37
CA THR A 48 -5.17 11.56 19.78
C THR A 48 -5.35 10.52 18.68
N LEU A 49 -4.43 10.53 17.71
CA LEU A 49 -4.40 9.55 16.62
C LEU A 49 -3.77 8.22 17.04
N GLY A 50 -4.15 7.16 16.35
CA GLY A 50 -3.72 5.81 16.62
C GLY A 50 -2.29 5.53 16.16
N THR A 51 -1.65 4.55 16.80
CA THR A 51 -0.44 3.88 16.31
C THR A 51 -0.76 2.41 16.11
N VAL A 52 -0.57 1.93 14.88
CA VAL A 52 -0.81 0.53 14.52
C VAL A 52 0.54 -0.18 14.36
N ASN A 53 0.76 -1.22 15.15
CA ASN A 53 1.84 -2.17 14.96
C ASN A 53 1.30 -3.36 14.16
N LEU A 54 1.59 -3.38 12.86
CA LEU A 54 1.25 -4.52 12.01
C LEU A 54 2.33 -5.61 12.20
N LYS A 55 1.97 -6.69 12.89
CA LYS A 55 2.85 -7.84 13.10
C LYS A 55 2.59 -8.89 12.04
N HIS A 56 3.66 -9.32 11.39
CA HIS A 56 3.61 -10.32 10.35
C HIS A 56 4.91 -11.13 10.35
N PHE A 57 4.82 -12.39 10.79
CA PHE A 57 5.97 -13.22 11.16
C PHE A 57 6.93 -12.48 12.11
N ASP A 58 8.23 -12.49 11.83
CA ASP A 58 9.27 -11.85 12.63
C ASP A 58 9.40 -10.34 12.35
N SER A 59 8.55 -9.79 11.47
CA SER A 59 8.52 -8.38 11.13
C SER A 59 7.40 -7.64 11.85
N THR A 60 7.70 -6.44 12.31
CA THR A 60 6.70 -5.48 12.82
C THR A 60 6.84 -4.18 12.05
N THR A 61 5.73 -3.71 11.48
CA THR A 61 5.64 -2.41 10.81
C THR A 61 4.81 -1.47 11.66
N THR A 62 5.41 -0.42 12.19
CA THR A 62 4.72 0.60 12.98
C THR A 62 4.28 1.74 12.09
N ILE A 63 2.97 2.05 12.12
CA ILE A 63 2.35 3.10 11.33
C ILE A 63 1.73 4.08 12.32
N PRO A 64 2.31 5.29 12.49
CA PRO A 64 1.78 6.30 13.38
C PRO A 64 0.64 7.09 12.72
N HIS A 65 0.00 7.96 13.51
CA HIS A 65 -0.96 8.97 13.04
C HIS A 65 -2.16 8.38 12.29
N VAL A 66 -2.59 7.19 12.67
CA VAL A 66 -3.70 6.46 12.03
C VAL A 66 -5.03 7.05 12.47
N PHE A 67 -5.88 7.41 11.50
CA PHE A 67 -7.26 7.83 11.68
C PHE A 67 -8.20 6.63 11.71
N SER A 68 -7.97 5.66 10.84
CA SER A 68 -8.78 4.45 10.79
C SER A 68 -8.00 3.24 10.29
N ALA A 69 -8.35 2.07 10.81
CA ALA A 69 -7.89 0.77 10.35
C ALA A 69 -9.09 -0.17 10.19
N THR A 70 -9.24 -0.75 9.00
CA THR A 70 -10.34 -1.67 8.68
C THR A 70 -9.78 -3.02 8.25
N GLY A 71 -10.05 -4.06 9.03
CA GLY A 71 -9.81 -5.45 8.67
C GLY A 71 -10.94 -5.99 7.80
N VAL A 72 -10.60 -6.70 6.74
CA VAL A 72 -11.54 -7.30 5.79
C VAL A 72 -11.30 -8.81 5.70
N LYS A 73 -12.39 -9.56 5.82
CA LYS A 73 -12.47 -10.99 5.56
C LYS A 73 -13.46 -11.21 4.42
N LYS A 74 -13.02 -11.84 3.33
CA LYS A 74 -13.87 -12.07 2.16
C LYS A 74 -14.84 -13.22 2.40
N ASP A 75 -14.31 -14.38 2.79
CA ASP A 75 -15.06 -15.62 2.95
C ASP A 75 -14.30 -16.61 3.86
N ASN A 76 -14.73 -17.86 3.89
CA ASN A 76 -14.07 -18.93 4.63
C ASN A 76 -12.73 -19.38 4.02
N ARG A 77 -12.38 -18.95 2.80
CA ARG A 77 -11.14 -19.33 2.11
C ARG A 77 -9.95 -18.43 2.45
N THR A 78 -10.20 -17.26 3.05
CA THR A 78 -9.14 -16.31 3.45
C THR A 78 -8.68 -16.49 4.91
N ASP A 79 -9.02 -17.61 5.56
CA ASP A 79 -8.60 -17.99 6.92
C ASP A 79 -8.63 -16.83 7.96
N GLY A 80 -9.56 -15.87 7.82
CA GLY A 80 -9.65 -14.67 8.65
C GLY A 80 -9.39 -13.37 7.89
N ILE A 81 -8.73 -12.40 8.55
CA ILE A 81 -8.47 -11.07 7.97
C ILE A 81 -7.45 -11.21 6.84
N GLY A 82 -7.92 -11.05 5.60
CA GLY A 82 -7.09 -11.15 4.41
C GLY A 82 -6.63 -9.80 3.87
N ALA A 83 -7.25 -8.70 4.31
CA ALA A 83 -6.83 -7.35 3.97
C ALA A 83 -6.97 -6.39 5.16
N ILE A 84 -6.09 -5.39 5.23
CA ILE A 84 -6.16 -4.29 6.20
C ILE A 84 -6.04 -2.97 5.43
N LEU A 85 -7.03 -2.10 5.58
CA LEU A 85 -7.09 -0.79 4.94
C LEU A 85 -6.90 0.29 6.01
N MET A 86 -5.93 1.18 5.83
CA MET A 86 -5.61 2.24 6.79
C MET A 86 -5.56 3.62 6.13
N ASN A 87 -6.03 4.63 6.88
CA ASN A 87 -5.85 6.03 6.57
C ASN A 87 -5.09 6.69 7.73
N ALA A 88 -4.03 7.41 7.42
CA ALA A 88 -3.16 8.06 8.39
C ALA A 88 -2.77 9.46 7.91
N GLY A 89 -2.31 10.31 8.84
CA GLY A 89 -1.58 11.52 8.50
C GLY A 89 -0.13 11.17 8.19
N LEU A 90 0.51 11.91 7.29
CA LEU A 90 1.96 11.76 7.09
C LEU A 90 2.73 12.23 8.34
N SER A 91 2.28 13.35 8.91
CA SER A 91 2.92 14.03 10.03
C SER A 91 2.14 13.87 11.33
N GLN A 92 2.82 14.10 12.46
CA GLN A 92 2.19 14.07 13.79
C GLN A 92 1.12 15.15 13.96
N THR A 93 1.38 16.34 13.43
CA THR A 93 0.41 17.43 13.37
C THR A 93 -0.42 17.33 12.10
N GLU A 94 -1.70 17.72 12.19
CA GLU A 94 -2.61 17.70 11.03
C GLU A 94 -2.15 18.61 9.89
N PHE A 95 -1.46 19.71 10.23
CA PHE A 95 -0.88 20.66 9.29
C PHE A 95 0.61 20.84 9.62
N THR A 96 1.44 20.93 8.59
CA THR A 96 2.90 20.96 8.72
C THR A 96 3.54 21.82 7.63
N THR A 97 4.84 22.12 7.73
CA THR A 97 5.57 22.71 6.60
C THR A 97 5.96 21.63 5.60
N GLN A 98 6.25 22.04 4.37
CA GLN A 98 6.70 21.13 3.33
C GLN A 98 7.97 20.36 3.73
N GLU A 99 8.92 21.04 4.37
CA GLU A 99 10.18 20.44 4.81
C GLU A 99 9.94 19.36 5.86
N GLN A 100 9.04 19.63 6.82
CA GLN A 100 8.69 18.65 7.84
C GLN A 100 7.92 17.46 7.24
N ALA A 101 6.99 17.70 6.32
CA ALA A 101 6.31 16.63 5.58
C ALA A 101 7.30 15.73 4.83
N TYR A 102 8.32 16.30 4.20
CA TYR A 102 9.38 15.54 3.55
C TYR A 102 10.20 14.70 4.53
N GLN A 103 10.57 15.23 5.70
CA GLN A 103 11.27 14.44 6.73
C GLN A 103 10.41 13.26 7.20
N ASP A 104 9.10 13.49 7.38
CA ASP A 104 8.16 12.45 7.80
C ASP A 104 7.96 11.38 6.69
N TYR A 105 7.96 11.78 5.42
CA TYR A 105 8.03 10.87 4.27
C TYR A 105 9.28 10.00 4.31
N VAL A 106 10.46 10.60 4.45
CA VAL A 106 11.73 9.85 4.52
C VAL A 106 11.71 8.86 5.68
N ALA A 107 11.19 9.28 6.85
CA ALA A 107 11.05 8.42 8.02
C ALA A 107 10.10 7.23 7.76
N LEU A 108 8.97 7.47 7.11
CA LEU A 108 7.99 6.44 6.74
C LEU A 108 8.62 5.38 5.82
N ILE A 109 9.27 5.79 4.73
CA ILE A 109 9.93 4.87 3.78
C ILE A 109 11.05 4.08 4.46
N THR A 110 11.83 4.75 5.32
CA THR A 110 12.88 4.11 6.10
C THR A 110 12.32 3.06 7.06
N ALA A 111 11.16 3.32 7.68
CA ALA A 111 10.50 2.35 8.57
C ALA A 111 10.07 1.10 7.81
N PHE A 112 9.46 1.24 6.62
CA PHE A 112 9.13 0.10 5.76
C PHE A 112 10.36 -0.70 5.35
N LYS A 113 11.41 -0.02 4.89
CA LYS A 113 12.69 -0.68 4.53
C LYS A 113 13.28 -1.46 5.71
N LYS A 114 13.30 -0.87 6.90
CA LYS A 114 13.83 -1.50 8.12
C LYS A 114 12.99 -2.71 8.58
N ALA A 115 11.68 -2.68 8.35
CA ALA A 115 10.79 -3.79 8.65
C ALA A 115 10.91 -4.96 7.64
N GLY A 116 11.78 -4.84 6.64
CA GLY A 116 12.10 -5.90 5.68
C GLY A 116 11.21 -5.91 4.43
N TRP A 117 10.39 -4.87 4.23
CA TRP A 117 9.62 -4.73 3.00
C TRP A 117 10.56 -4.58 1.81
N GLN A 118 10.09 -5.03 0.65
CA GLN A 118 10.81 -5.01 -0.61
C GLN A 118 9.95 -4.35 -1.69
N HIS A 119 10.59 -3.72 -2.68
CA HIS A 119 9.87 -3.14 -3.82
C HIS A 119 9.15 -4.25 -4.61
N TYR A 120 7.93 -3.96 -5.06
CA TYR A 120 7.10 -4.92 -5.77
C TYR A 120 6.58 -4.35 -7.10
N PHE A 121 6.89 -5.03 -8.21
CA PHE A 121 6.15 -4.89 -9.44
C PHE A 121 5.01 -5.91 -9.47
N GLU A 122 3.79 -5.45 -9.75
CA GLU A 122 2.70 -6.39 -10.04
C GLU A 122 3.05 -7.24 -11.27
N PRO A 123 2.58 -8.51 -11.36
CA PRO A 123 3.03 -9.47 -12.37
C PRO A 123 2.88 -9.00 -13.83
N GLN A 124 1.92 -8.11 -14.07
CA GLN A 124 1.59 -7.56 -15.37
C GLN A 124 2.21 -6.17 -15.63
N HIS A 125 2.89 -5.56 -14.67
CA HIS A 125 3.44 -4.19 -14.78
C HIS A 125 4.84 -4.19 -15.38
N ALA A 126 5.17 -3.20 -16.21
CA ALA A 126 6.53 -3.04 -16.73
C ALA A 126 7.51 -2.83 -15.57
N ARG A 127 8.64 -3.54 -15.58
CA ARG A 127 9.68 -3.40 -14.55
C ARG A 127 10.56 -2.20 -14.88
N ILE A 128 10.02 -0.99 -14.75
CA ILE A 128 10.80 0.22 -15.05
C ILE A 128 12.05 0.25 -14.17
N ALA A 129 13.19 0.66 -14.73
CA ALA A 129 14.43 0.77 -13.98
C ALA A 129 14.33 1.87 -12.91
N LYS A 130 15.11 1.74 -11.84
CA LYS A 130 15.08 2.70 -10.72
C LYS A 130 15.58 4.08 -11.14
N GLU A 131 16.45 4.14 -12.14
CA GLU A 131 17.00 5.38 -12.69
C GLU A 131 15.90 6.25 -13.32
N ASP A 132 14.81 5.62 -13.78
CA ASP A 132 13.66 6.28 -14.36
C ASP A 132 12.53 6.52 -13.34
N ASN A 133 12.78 6.39 -12.02
CA ASN A 133 11.75 6.47 -10.97
C ASN A 133 11.02 7.83 -10.95
N VAL A 134 11.74 8.94 -11.03
CA VAL A 134 11.10 10.27 -11.10
C VAL A 134 10.36 10.41 -12.43
N LYS A 135 11.01 9.99 -13.53
CA LYS A 135 10.43 10.05 -14.88
C LYS A 135 9.07 9.35 -14.94
N ILE A 136 8.92 8.15 -14.37
CA ILE A 136 7.64 7.41 -14.36
C ILE A 136 6.59 8.07 -13.47
N LEU A 137 6.99 8.64 -12.34
CA LEU A 137 6.10 9.32 -11.40
C LEU A 137 5.60 10.66 -11.95
N THR A 138 6.38 11.31 -12.81
CA THR A 138 6.03 12.60 -13.43
C THR A 138 5.59 12.47 -14.88
N TYR A 139 5.48 11.24 -15.40
CA TYR A 139 5.20 11.00 -16.82
C TYR A 139 3.77 11.43 -17.15
N ASP A 140 3.67 12.54 -17.90
CA ASP A 140 2.42 12.92 -18.54
C ASP A 140 2.33 12.27 -19.92
N ASN A 141 1.19 11.65 -20.20
CA ASN A 141 1.04 10.85 -21.40
C ASN A 141 0.64 11.78 -22.57
N PRO A 142 1.40 11.84 -23.67
CA PRO A 142 1.06 12.71 -24.78
C PRO A 142 -0.29 12.36 -25.40
N ASP A 143 -1.13 13.38 -25.64
CA ASP A 143 -2.51 13.27 -26.15
C ASP A 143 -2.62 12.60 -27.54
N ASP A 144 -1.52 12.57 -28.29
CA ASP A 144 -1.46 12.17 -29.69
C ASP A 144 -1.06 10.72 -29.93
N VAL A 145 -0.96 9.88 -28.89
CA VAL A 145 -0.66 8.45 -29.01
C VAL A 145 -1.92 7.60 -28.76
N PRO A 146 -2.67 7.22 -29.80
CA PRO A 146 -4.08 6.80 -29.65
C PRO A 146 -4.27 5.44 -28.96
N ASP A 147 -3.23 4.59 -28.92
CA ASP A 147 -3.26 3.24 -28.31
C ASP A 147 -2.36 3.11 -27.06
N ASP A 148 -1.62 4.17 -26.71
CA ASP A 148 -0.61 4.17 -25.66
C ASP A 148 -1.06 4.89 -24.38
N ARG A 149 -2.36 5.19 -24.26
CA ARG A 149 -2.95 5.75 -23.02
C ARG A 149 -2.68 4.91 -21.76
N TYR A 150 -2.27 3.65 -21.94
CA TYR A 150 -1.95 2.69 -20.90
C TYR A 150 -0.50 2.16 -20.91
N VAL A 151 0.45 2.78 -21.63
CA VAL A 151 1.85 2.26 -21.72
C VAL A 151 2.46 1.98 -20.36
N LEU A 152 2.16 2.82 -19.38
CA LEU A 152 2.78 2.79 -18.07
C LEU A 152 1.79 2.63 -16.94
N ASN A 153 0.60 2.04 -17.17
CA ASN A 153 -0.62 1.89 -16.31
C ASN A 153 -0.38 1.48 -14.83
N THR A 154 0.51 2.16 -14.16
CA THR A 154 1.15 1.77 -12.92
C THR A 154 1.25 3.05 -12.11
N ARG A 155 1.84 4.14 -12.66
CA ARG A 155 2.18 5.38 -11.91
C ARG A 155 2.78 5.07 -10.53
N TYR A 156 3.39 3.90 -10.43
CA TYR A 156 4.01 3.36 -9.24
C TYR A 156 5.48 3.71 -9.32
N SER A 157 6.04 4.09 -8.19
CA SER A 157 7.47 4.22 -8.04
C SER A 157 8.15 2.90 -8.43
N SER A 158 9.17 2.98 -9.29
CA SER A 158 10.04 1.85 -9.68
C SER A 158 11.14 1.56 -8.67
N ASP A 159 11.27 2.41 -7.64
CA ASP A 159 12.12 2.17 -6.47
C ASP A 159 11.43 2.72 -5.21
N SER A 160 10.44 1.97 -4.72
CA SER A 160 9.57 2.42 -3.62
C SER A 160 10.25 2.53 -2.24
N LEU A 161 11.51 2.08 -2.11
CA LEU A 161 12.25 2.04 -0.84
C LEU A 161 13.52 2.89 -0.84
N THR A 162 13.77 3.61 -1.92
CA THR A 162 14.75 4.70 -1.97
C THR A 162 13.98 6.01 -1.88
N PRO A 163 14.12 6.78 -0.78
CA PRO A 163 13.48 8.07 -0.68
C PRO A 163 13.93 8.98 -1.83
N LEU A 164 12.98 9.67 -2.44
CA LEU A 164 13.25 10.78 -3.34
C LEU A 164 14.03 11.87 -2.60
N THR A 165 14.82 12.65 -3.33
CA THR A 165 15.35 13.92 -2.80
C THR A 165 14.21 14.90 -2.54
N PHE A 166 14.47 15.95 -1.76
CA PHE A 166 13.44 16.96 -1.47
C PHE A 166 12.87 17.60 -2.74
N GLU A 167 13.73 17.89 -3.72
CA GLU A 167 13.33 18.50 -5.00
C GLU A 167 12.47 17.54 -5.84
N GLU A 168 12.87 16.27 -5.96
CA GLU A 168 12.08 15.26 -6.68
C GLU A 168 10.75 14.98 -5.98
N TRP A 169 10.75 14.91 -4.65
CA TRP A 169 9.54 14.73 -3.86
C TRP A 169 8.58 15.91 -4.05
N ARG A 170 9.09 17.14 -4.04
CA ARG A 170 8.31 18.34 -4.35
C ARG A 170 7.74 18.26 -5.76
N GLN A 171 8.56 17.94 -6.76
CA GLN A 171 8.12 17.83 -8.14
C GLN A 171 6.98 16.81 -8.30
N VAL A 172 7.09 15.65 -7.65
CA VAL A 172 6.09 14.56 -7.72
C VAL A 172 4.79 14.93 -7.01
N ILE A 173 4.87 15.55 -5.82
CA ILE A 173 3.69 15.79 -4.98
C ILE A 173 3.04 17.16 -5.23
N GLU A 174 3.79 18.19 -5.61
CA GLU A 174 3.29 19.56 -5.74
C GLU A 174 3.04 20.02 -7.18
N GLU A 175 3.95 19.70 -8.10
CA GLU A 175 4.08 20.46 -9.35
C GLU A 175 3.14 19.97 -10.48
N GLN A 176 2.32 18.95 -10.24
CA GLN A 176 1.45 18.37 -11.26
C GLN A 176 -0.03 18.73 -11.04
N GLN A 177 -0.39 19.96 -11.43
CA GLN A 177 -1.77 20.40 -11.68
C GLN A 177 -2.03 20.39 -13.19
N PRO A 178 -3.25 20.08 -13.68
CA PRO A 178 -4.51 19.90 -12.95
C PRO A 178 -4.79 18.46 -12.46
N TYR A 179 -3.96 17.49 -12.87
CA TYR A 179 -4.10 16.09 -12.46
C TYR A 179 -3.15 15.79 -11.31
N ARG A 180 -3.61 16.01 -10.07
CA ARG A 180 -2.83 15.68 -8.87
C ARG A 180 -2.34 14.24 -8.97
N LEU A 181 -1.03 14.07 -9.13
CA LEU A 181 -0.43 12.76 -9.04
C LEU A 181 -0.13 12.50 -7.57
N ASP A 182 -0.65 11.38 -7.10
CA ASP A 182 -0.30 10.86 -5.79
C ASP A 182 1.02 10.11 -5.89
N LEU A 183 1.86 10.16 -4.86
CA LEU A 183 3.01 9.27 -4.78
C LEU A 183 2.50 7.87 -4.44
N ASN A 184 2.46 6.99 -5.44
CA ASN A 184 2.02 5.61 -5.30
C ASN A 184 3.23 4.66 -5.22
N LEU A 185 3.25 3.83 -4.19
CA LEU A 185 4.30 2.87 -3.89
C LEU A 185 3.69 1.47 -3.80
N ASN A 186 4.43 0.49 -4.29
CA ASN A 186 4.07 -0.92 -4.17
C ASN A 186 5.22 -1.68 -3.49
N LEU A 187 4.87 -2.32 -2.39
CA LEU A 187 5.80 -3.11 -1.58
C LEU A 187 5.27 -4.52 -1.38
N TYR A 188 6.16 -5.45 -1.06
CA TYR A 188 5.79 -6.77 -0.57
C TYR A 188 6.64 -7.18 0.63
N LEU A 189 6.07 -8.04 1.46
CA LEU A 189 6.71 -8.68 2.59
C LEU A 189 6.10 -10.09 2.70
N ARG A 190 6.86 -11.11 2.30
CA ARG A 190 6.40 -12.50 2.23
C ARG A 190 5.09 -12.62 1.43
N ASP A 191 4.00 -13.06 2.08
CA ASP A 191 2.69 -13.23 1.48
C ASP A 191 1.84 -11.95 1.46
N VAL A 192 2.33 -10.80 1.95
CA VAL A 192 1.56 -9.56 1.99
C VAL A 192 2.10 -8.55 0.98
N THR A 193 1.22 -8.02 0.15
CA THR A 193 1.48 -6.84 -0.69
C THR A 193 0.89 -5.59 -0.06
N LEU A 194 1.56 -4.46 -0.23
CA LEU A 194 1.14 -3.15 0.21
C LEU A 194 1.07 -2.18 -0.97
N TRP A 195 -0.11 -1.58 -1.15
CA TRP A 195 -0.28 -0.35 -1.91
C TRP A 195 -0.29 0.85 -0.94
N LEU A 196 0.68 1.73 -1.08
CA LEU A 196 0.82 2.94 -0.27
C LEU A 196 0.70 4.17 -1.17
N LYS A 197 -0.22 5.07 -0.81
CA LYS A 197 -0.43 6.34 -1.48
C LYS A 197 -0.16 7.50 -0.52
N ILE A 198 0.63 8.47 -0.94
CA ILE A 198 0.84 9.75 -0.23
C ILE A 198 0.27 10.88 -1.09
N GLU A 199 -0.58 11.71 -0.50
CA GLU A 199 -1.22 12.84 -1.19
C GLU A 199 -1.15 14.13 -0.36
N LYS A 200 -0.95 15.26 -1.03
CA LYS A 200 -1.18 16.60 -0.49
C LYS A 200 -2.66 16.97 -0.68
N THR A 201 -3.34 17.34 0.40
CA THR A 201 -4.76 17.70 0.33
C THR A 201 -4.94 19.16 -0.11
N ASN A 202 -6.19 19.58 -0.26
CA ASN A 202 -6.54 20.99 -0.48
C ASN A 202 -6.58 21.83 0.80
N ASN A 203 -6.40 21.20 1.96
CA ASN A 203 -6.55 21.89 3.22
C ASN A 203 -5.22 22.54 3.59
N THR A 204 -5.28 23.83 3.89
CA THR A 204 -4.17 24.60 4.44
C THR A 204 -4.59 25.31 5.72
N LYS A 205 -3.60 25.76 6.49
CA LYS A 205 -3.81 26.57 7.70
C LYS A 205 -2.81 27.71 7.74
N PRO A 206 -3.19 28.92 8.20
CA PRO A 206 -2.25 30.01 8.36
C PRO A 206 -1.05 29.61 9.22
N ASN A 207 0.13 30.01 8.77
CA ASN A 207 1.35 29.80 9.54
C ASN A 207 1.36 30.78 10.73
N PRO A 208 1.59 30.31 11.97
CA PRO A 208 1.68 31.20 13.13
C PRO A 208 2.89 32.15 13.06
N ILE A 209 3.89 31.83 12.23
CA ILE A 209 5.05 32.69 11.97
C ILE A 209 4.71 33.66 10.83
N PRO A 210 4.79 34.99 11.03
CA PRO A 210 4.50 35.97 9.98
C PRO A 210 5.37 35.79 8.73
N ASN A 211 4.76 36.02 7.56
CA ASN A 211 5.40 35.94 6.23
C ASN A 211 5.96 34.56 5.85
N GLN A 212 5.51 33.48 6.50
CA GLN A 212 5.81 32.11 6.10
C GLN A 212 4.68 31.52 5.24
N PRO A 213 4.98 30.55 4.35
CA PRO A 213 3.96 29.81 3.61
C PRO A 213 2.94 29.16 4.55
N GLU A 214 1.71 28.98 4.08
CA GLU A 214 0.67 28.26 4.81
C GLU A 214 1.14 26.84 5.17
N LEU A 215 0.66 26.34 6.31
CA LEU A 215 0.85 24.96 6.68
C LEU A 215 -0.08 24.08 5.86
N GLU A 216 0.38 22.91 5.49
CA GLU A 216 -0.25 22.02 4.51
C GLU A 216 -0.57 20.67 5.15
N GLN A 217 -1.54 19.97 4.60
CA GLN A 217 -1.96 18.65 5.08
C GLN A 217 -1.57 17.56 4.08
N TYR A 218 -0.93 16.51 4.59
CA TYR A 218 -0.49 15.35 3.83
C TYR A 218 -1.09 14.07 4.42
N MET A 219 -1.71 13.26 3.57
CA MET A 219 -2.42 12.04 3.96
C MET A 219 -1.73 10.81 3.39
N VAL A 220 -1.74 9.72 4.15
CA VAL A 220 -1.20 8.42 3.77
C VAL A 220 -2.35 7.41 3.77
N ARG A 221 -2.54 6.74 2.64
CA ARG A 221 -3.46 5.62 2.51
C ARG A 221 -2.69 4.35 2.28
N LEU A 222 -2.93 3.36 3.13
CA LEU A 222 -2.27 2.06 3.05
C LEU A 222 -3.32 0.97 2.83
N LYS A 223 -3.05 0.07 1.89
CA LYS A 223 -3.87 -1.11 1.65
C LYS A 223 -2.98 -2.34 1.63
N PHE A 224 -3.12 -3.16 2.65
CA PHE A 224 -2.42 -4.42 2.78
C PHE A 224 -3.33 -5.54 2.33
N TYR A 225 -2.79 -6.45 1.53
CA TYR A 225 -3.48 -7.62 1.04
C TYR A 225 -2.59 -8.84 1.18
N THR A 226 -3.12 -9.90 1.79
CA THR A 226 -2.50 -11.22 1.70
C THR A 226 -2.65 -11.76 0.29
N THR A 227 -1.68 -12.56 -0.14
CA THR A 227 -1.65 -13.22 -1.45
C THR A 227 -2.90 -14.09 -1.62
N LYS A 228 -3.26 -14.81 -0.56
CA LYS A 228 -4.47 -15.65 -0.50
C LYS A 228 -5.74 -14.82 -0.71
N TYR A 229 -5.82 -13.63 -0.13
CA TYR A 229 -6.95 -12.71 -0.34
C TYR A 229 -7.04 -12.22 -1.78
N GLU A 230 -5.94 -11.75 -2.38
CA GLU A 230 -5.92 -11.31 -3.79
C GLU A 230 -6.28 -12.45 -4.74
N PHE A 231 -5.68 -13.63 -4.54
CA PHE A 231 -5.89 -14.80 -5.38
C PHE A 231 -7.34 -15.27 -5.35
N TYR A 232 -7.90 -15.49 -4.16
CA TYR A 232 -9.30 -15.88 -4.02
C TYR A 232 -10.28 -14.74 -4.33
N ARG A 233 -9.80 -13.51 -4.54
CA ARG A 233 -10.62 -12.45 -5.15
C ARG A 233 -10.92 -12.73 -6.61
N ALA A 234 -9.95 -13.29 -7.34
CA ALA A 234 -9.99 -13.47 -8.78
C ALA A 234 -10.44 -14.87 -9.23
N ILE A 235 -10.32 -15.91 -8.38
CA ILE A 235 -10.35 -17.32 -8.81
C ILE A 235 -11.43 -18.16 -8.10
N ARG A 236 -11.99 -19.14 -8.83
CA ARG A 236 -13.13 -19.98 -8.42
C ARG A 236 -12.86 -21.50 -8.41
N GLY A 237 -11.62 -21.96 -8.50
CA GLY A 237 -11.30 -23.39 -8.33
C GLY A 237 -11.61 -23.89 -6.90
N ASP A 238 -11.92 -25.18 -6.78
CA ASP A 238 -12.27 -25.83 -5.51
C ASP A 238 -11.23 -26.89 -5.09
N THR A 239 -10.41 -27.38 -6.03
CA THR A 239 -9.30 -28.32 -5.79
C THR A 239 -7.93 -27.65 -5.92
N ILE A 240 -6.89 -28.22 -5.29
CA ILE A 240 -5.51 -27.68 -5.42
C ILE A 240 -5.07 -27.68 -6.89
N GLU A 241 -5.46 -28.71 -7.65
CA GLU A 241 -5.16 -28.85 -9.06
C GLU A 241 -5.80 -27.74 -9.90
N GLU A 242 -7.09 -27.45 -9.70
CA GLU A 242 -7.78 -26.35 -10.39
C GLU A 242 -7.20 -24.99 -10.01
N LEU A 243 -6.88 -24.78 -8.73
CA LEU A 243 -6.25 -23.54 -8.27
C LEU A 243 -4.86 -23.38 -8.89
N LYS A 244 -4.08 -24.46 -9.00
CA LYS A 244 -2.75 -24.43 -9.62
C LYS A 244 -2.87 -24.11 -11.11
N GLN A 245 -3.82 -24.73 -11.81
CA GLN A 245 -4.05 -24.46 -13.21
C GLN A 245 -4.38 -22.98 -13.45
N ASP A 246 -5.31 -22.40 -12.71
CA ASP A 246 -5.69 -20.99 -12.89
C ASP A 246 -4.55 -20.04 -12.47
N TYR A 247 -3.78 -20.38 -11.44
CA TYR A 247 -2.56 -19.65 -11.10
C TYR A 247 -1.57 -19.61 -12.27
N ASP A 248 -1.30 -20.76 -12.89
CA ASP A 248 -0.36 -20.88 -14.01
C ASP A 248 -0.88 -20.16 -15.27
N GLU A 249 -2.18 -20.28 -15.58
CA GLU A 249 -2.82 -19.54 -16.66
C GLU A 249 -2.74 -18.02 -16.44
N ASN A 250 -3.02 -17.55 -15.22
CA ASN A 250 -2.92 -16.14 -14.88
C ASN A 250 -1.48 -15.63 -14.95
N ARG A 251 -0.52 -16.44 -14.52
CA ARG A 251 0.91 -16.13 -14.61
C ARG A 251 1.34 -15.93 -16.06
N GLU A 252 0.94 -16.80 -16.99
CA GLU A 252 1.26 -16.64 -18.41
C GLU A 252 0.55 -15.44 -19.05
N ARG A 253 -0.72 -15.17 -18.70
CA ARG A 253 -1.42 -13.94 -19.14
C ARG A 253 -0.70 -12.66 -18.68
N ASN A 254 -0.26 -12.63 -17.42
CA ASN A 254 0.46 -11.50 -16.85
C ASN A 254 1.83 -11.32 -17.49
N LYS A 255 2.54 -12.42 -17.77
CA LYS A 255 3.80 -12.39 -18.50
C LYS A 255 3.65 -11.79 -19.90
N SER A 256 2.64 -12.22 -20.67
CA SER A 256 2.36 -11.63 -21.99
C SER A 256 2.05 -10.14 -21.88
N SER A 257 1.19 -9.75 -20.93
CA SER A 257 0.84 -8.34 -20.69
C SER A 257 2.06 -7.50 -20.30
N ARG A 258 2.98 -8.05 -19.51
CA ARG A 258 4.22 -7.39 -19.12
C ARG A 258 5.13 -7.17 -20.32
N GLN A 259 5.30 -8.17 -21.20
CA GLN A 259 6.14 -8.04 -22.41
C GLN A 259 5.67 -6.91 -23.31
N ASP A 260 4.35 -6.78 -23.51
CA ASP A 260 3.77 -5.68 -24.28
C ASP A 260 4.07 -4.33 -23.61
N ARG A 261 3.84 -4.23 -22.29
CA ARG A 261 4.08 -2.98 -21.54
C ARG A 261 5.54 -2.59 -21.46
N GLU A 262 6.46 -3.55 -21.31
CA GLU A 262 7.91 -3.30 -21.35
C GLU A 262 8.35 -2.83 -22.74
N SER A 263 7.82 -3.44 -23.81
CA SER A 263 8.08 -3.00 -25.18
C SER A 263 7.59 -1.56 -25.42
N ASN A 264 6.42 -1.23 -24.88
CA ASN A 264 5.88 0.12 -25.00
C ASN A 264 6.68 1.13 -24.17
N ALA A 265 7.08 0.77 -22.95
CA ALA A 265 7.93 1.59 -22.09
C ALA A 265 9.27 1.90 -22.76
N ILE A 266 9.90 0.91 -23.40
CA ILE A 266 11.13 1.10 -24.18
C ILE A 266 10.91 2.09 -25.33
N ARG A 267 9.80 2.00 -26.07
CA ARG A 267 9.46 2.97 -27.13
C ARG A 267 9.25 4.39 -26.59
N ALA A 268 8.74 4.52 -25.36
CA ALA A 268 8.64 5.78 -24.62
C ALA A 268 9.97 6.20 -23.95
N GLY A 269 11.07 5.51 -24.24
CA GLY A 269 12.42 5.84 -23.78
C GLY A 269 12.69 5.49 -22.32
N PHE A 270 11.94 4.55 -21.73
CA PHE A 270 12.22 4.01 -20.40
C PHE A 270 13.15 2.81 -20.48
N SER A 271 13.92 2.62 -19.40
CA SER A 271 14.78 1.47 -19.17
C SER A 271 14.03 0.40 -18.39
N ILE A 272 14.35 -0.88 -18.62
CA ILE A 272 13.75 -2.02 -17.92
C ILE A 272 14.77 -2.63 -16.95
N ASN A 273 14.33 -2.90 -15.73
CA ASN A 273 15.05 -3.67 -14.73
C ASN A 273 14.93 -5.18 -15.02
N GLU A 274 15.79 -5.67 -15.92
CA GLU A 274 15.86 -7.09 -16.27
C GLU A 274 16.29 -7.98 -15.09
N SER A 275 16.94 -7.41 -14.07
CA SER A 275 17.42 -8.15 -12.90
C SER A 275 16.33 -8.47 -11.88
N TYR A 276 15.19 -7.76 -11.91
CA TYR A 276 14.10 -7.98 -10.96
C TYR A 276 13.47 -9.36 -11.14
N GLN A 277 13.36 -10.09 -10.02
CA GLN A 277 12.71 -11.40 -9.93
C GLN A 277 11.37 -11.25 -9.23
N ASP A 278 10.30 -11.74 -9.86
CA ASP A 278 8.98 -11.79 -9.22
C ASP A 278 9.02 -12.74 -8.01
N PRO A 279 8.39 -12.36 -6.88
CA PRO A 279 8.21 -13.29 -5.77
C PRO A 279 7.33 -14.47 -6.19
N ASP A 280 7.70 -15.69 -5.77
CA ASP A 280 6.85 -16.86 -5.97
C ASP A 280 5.68 -16.82 -4.99
N MET A 281 4.55 -16.30 -5.46
CA MET A 281 3.33 -16.17 -4.67
C MET A 281 2.56 -17.48 -4.51
N TRP A 282 2.86 -18.53 -5.30
CA TRP A 282 2.11 -19.79 -5.25
C TRP A 282 2.23 -20.47 -3.89
N GLN A 283 3.42 -20.46 -3.30
CA GLN A 283 3.68 -21.08 -1.99
C GLN A 283 2.70 -20.57 -0.91
N TYR A 284 2.31 -19.30 -0.97
CA TYR A 284 1.45 -18.67 0.04
C TYR A 284 -0.06 -18.88 -0.18
N ILE A 285 -0.45 -19.40 -1.36
CA ILE A 285 -1.85 -19.72 -1.64
C ILE A 285 -2.24 -21.04 -0.96
N ILE A 286 -1.30 -22.00 -0.96
CA ILE A 286 -1.50 -23.36 -0.45
C ILE A 286 -1.11 -23.52 1.02
N GLU A 287 -0.35 -22.57 1.59
CA GLU A 287 -0.05 -22.57 3.01
C GLU A 287 -1.33 -22.33 3.86
N PRO A 288 -1.51 -23.06 4.97
CA PRO A 288 -2.52 -22.72 5.98
C PRO A 288 -2.23 -21.32 6.53
N ALA A 289 -3.24 -20.47 6.69
CA ALA A 289 -2.98 -19.19 7.36
C ALA A 289 -2.68 -19.39 8.85
N TYR A 290 -1.82 -18.50 9.34
CA TYR A 290 -1.33 -18.39 10.71
C TYR A 290 -2.37 -17.76 11.67
#